data_AF-A0A0D0ATL8-F1
#
_entry.id   AF-A0A0D0ATL8-F1
#
_cell.length_a   1.000
_cell.length_b   1.000
_cell.length_c   1.000
_cell.angle_alpha   90.00
_cell.angle_beta   90.00
_cell.angle_gamma   90.00
#
_symmetry.space_group_name_H-M   'P 1'
#
loop_
_entity.id
_entity.type
_entity.pdbx_description
1 polymer ?
#
loop_
_entity_poly.entity_id
_entity_poly.type
_entity_poly.pdbx_seq_one_letter_code
_entity_poly.pdbx_strand_id
1 'polypeptide(L)'
;LVNIARTMGLDVDPDLTPGRYGLYESEARRRAWWDIWWWDAYTSTLSSRAPLIPLHAFSTRLPLDVDEEVFTSACTSAPLLSPTGKEGVGRWFGMRIRLAQLVKDIKSRTSLLSSLEHPSVLLSLEHASQCEVEIKQWLSDLPPAFRMGSEGLGEEPCMPPHSSMTLSSNASHGGTPPTLLAQRLDILMTTHRLAMGLYLPSLRP
;
A
#
# COMPACT_ATOMS: atom_id res chain seq x y z
N LEU A 1 6.35 14.18 -17.22
CA LEU A 1 6.87 13.94 -15.85
C LEU A 1 7.85 12.78 -15.80
N VAL A 2 7.47 11.56 -16.22
CA VAL A 2 8.37 10.37 -16.18
C VAL A 2 9.74 10.62 -16.83
N ASN A 3 9.79 11.16 -18.04
CA ASN A 3 11.07 11.43 -18.72
C ASN A 3 11.92 12.47 -17.99
N ILE A 4 11.29 13.51 -17.42
CA ILE A 4 11.99 14.52 -16.61
C ILE A 4 12.59 13.87 -15.37
N ALA A 5 11.85 13.01 -14.68
CA ALA A 5 12.33 12.27 -13.50
C ALA A 5 13.53 11.38 -13.82
N ARG A 6 13.51 10.70 -14.97
CA ARG A 6 14.66 9.90 -15.47
C ARG A 6 15.85 10.79 -15.81
N THR A 7 15.65 11.93 -16.48
CA THR A 7 16.73 12.90 -16.74
C THR A 7 17.34 13.44 -15.45
N MET A 8 16.53 13.61 -14.39
CA MET A 8 17.00 13.99 -13.06
C MET A 8 17.67 12.84 -12.30
N GLY A 9 17.63 11.59 -12.80
CA GLY A 9 18.17 10.40 -12.16
C GLY A 9 17.42 9.99 -10.89
N LEU A 10 16.10 10.16 -10.86
CA LEU A 10 15.26 9.73 -9.72
C LEU A 10 14.99 8.22 -9.73
N ASP A 11 15.11 7.58 -10.89
CA ASP A 11 15.01 6.12 -11.10
C ASP A 11 16.27 5.33 -10.71
N VAL A 12 17.32 6.05 -10.30
CA VAL A 12 18.55 5.47 -9.78
C VAL A 12 18.61 5.67 -8.26
N ASP A 13 18.84 4.60 -7.50
CA ASP A 13 18.93 4.72 -6.05
C ASP A 13 20.12 5.63 -5.65
N PRO A 14 19.91 6.64 -4.80
CA PRO A 14 20.96 7.55 -4.34
C PRO A 14 22.20 6.85 -3.75
N ASP A 15 22.03 5.68 -3.13
CA ASP A 15 23.13 4.94 -2.49
C ASP A 15 24.06 4.27 -3.50
N LEU A 16 23.67 4.17 -4.78
CA LEU A 16 24.58 3.74 -5.85
C LEU A 16 25.63 4.81 -6.18
N THR A 17 25.42 6.04 -5.74
CA THR A 17 26.38 7.15 -5.84
C THR A 17 26.70 7.71 -4.45
N PRO A 18 27.42 6.96 -3.61
CA PRO A 18 27.67 7.36 -2.23
C PRO A 18 28.42 8.71 -2.17
N GLY A 19 28.03 9.56 -1.22
CA GLY A 19 28.60 10.90 -1.03
C GLY A 19 28.04 11.99 -1.95
N ARG A 20 27.20 11.66 -2.94
CA ARG A 20 26.56 12.66 -3.81
C ARG A 20 25.45 13.44 -3.12
N TYR A 21 24.72 12.79 -2.22
CA TYR A 21 23.52 13.32 -1.58
C TYR A 21 23.58 13.07 -0.07
N GLY A 22 23.06 14.02 0.72
CA GLY A 22 22.83 13.82 2.15
C GLY A 22 21.66 12.86 2.41
N LEU A 23 21.50 12.39 3.66
CA LEU A 23 20.42 11.47 4.05
C LEU A 23 19.04 11.97 3.61
N TYR A 24 18.71 13.21 3.97
CA TYR A 24 17.42 13.83 3.65
C TYR A 24 17.19 13.92 2.14
N GLU A 25 18.21 14.37 1.38
CA GLU A 25 18.09 14.52 -0.06
C GLU A 25 17.92 13.16 -0.76
N SER A 26 18.68 12.14 -0.34
CA SER A 26 18.50 10.77 -0.82
C SER A 26 17.07 10.27 -0.60
N GLU A 27 16.52 10.50 0.59
CA GLU A 27 15.16 10.10 0.94
C GLU A 27 14.07 10.91 0.20
N ALA A 28 14.28 12.21 0.00
CA ALA A 28 13.39 13.05 -0.79
C ALA A 28 13.34 12.60 -2.26
N ARG A 29 14.49 12.23 -2.82
CA ARG A 29 14.59 11.68 -4.20
C ARG A 29 13.88 10.33 -4.32
N ARG A 30 14.04 9.43 -3.34
CA ARG A 30 13.31 8.15 -3.29
C ARG A 30 11.79 8.39 -3.26
N ARG A 31 11.30 9.27 -2.37
CA ARG A 31 9.87 9.62 -2.27
C ARG A 31 9.34 10.20 -3.58
N ALA A 32 10.07 11.14 -4.18
CA ALA A 32 9.68 11.76 -5.45
C ALA A 32 9.55 10.73 -6.58
N TRP A 33 10.50 9.80 -6.69
CA TRP A 33 10.41 8.71 -7.66
C TRP A 33 9.18 7.84 -7.45
N TRP A 34 8.97 7.37 -6.21
CA TRP A 34 7.86 6.48 -5.88
C TRP A 34 6.50 7.14 -6.02
N ASP A 35 6.39 8.46 -5.77
CA ASP A 35 5.15 9.19 -6.01
C ASP A 35 4.85 9.27 -7.51
N ILE A 36 5.85 9.58 -8.35
CA ILE A 36 5.71 9.56 -9.82
C ILE A 36 5.34 8.17 -10.32
N TRP A 37 5.99 7.13 -9.81
CA TRP A 37 5.71 5.74 -10.15
C TRP A 37 4.28 5.34 -9.78
N TRP A 38 3.83 5.73 -8.59
CA TRP A 38 2.47 5.45 -8.14
C TRP A 38 1.44 6.16 -9.00
N TRP A 39 1.65 7.45 -9.32
CA TRP A 39 0.77 8.19 -10.21
C TRP A 39 0.69 7.60 -11.61
N ASP A 40 1.81 7.15 -12.17
CA ASP A 40 1.84 6.43 -13.45
C ASP A 40 0.99 5.15 -13.39
N ALA A 41 1.17 4.33 -12.35
CA ALA A 41 0.41 3.09 -12.18
C ALA A 41 -1.10 3.34 -11.95
N TYR A 42 -1.44 4.35 -11.15
CA TYR A 42 -2.81 4.72 -10.80
C TYR A 42 -3.56 5.28 -12.00
N THR A 43 -3.00 6.28 -12.68
CA THR A 43 -3.62 6.91 -13.86
C THR A 43 -3.77 5.95 -15.03
N SER A 44 -2.79 5.07 -15.23
CA SER A 44 -2.85 4.01 -16.24
C SER A 44 -3.95 3.01 -15.94
N THR A 45 -4.13 2.64 -14.66
CA THR A 45 -5.25 1.80 -14.22
C THR A 45 -6.60 2.46 -14.50
N LEU A 46 -6.76 3.75 -14.20
CA LEU A 46 -8.01 4.48 -14.47
C LEU A 46 -8.30 4.62 -15.97
N SER A 47 -7.25 4.75 -16.78
CA SER A 47 -7.36 4.94 -18.24
C SER A 47 -7.40 3.62 -19.02
N SER A 48 -7.35 2.46 -18.34
CA SER A 48 -7.17 1.14 -18.95
C SER A 48 -5.99 1.09 -19.93
N ARG A 49 -4.89 1.77 -19.60
CA ARG A 49 -3.64 1.80 -20.37
C ARG A 49 -2.53 1.08 -19.63
N ALA A 50 -1.51 0.66 -20.36
CA ALA A 50 -0.29 0.14 -19.77
C ALA A 50 0.52 1.29 -19.10
N PRO A 51 1.02 1.11 -17.87
CA PRO A 51 1.92 2.06 -17.23
C PRO A 51 3.20 2.31 -18.02
N LEU A 52 3.71 3.54 -18.01
CA LEU A 52 4.93 3.93 -18.72
C LEU A 52 6.22 3.47 -18.02
N ILE A 53 6.15 3.21 -16.71
CA ILE A 53 7.28 2.74 -15.92
C ILE A 53 7.11 1.25 -15.66
N PRO A 54 7.93 0.35 -16.22
CA PRO A 54 7.89 -1.08 -15.88
C PRO A 54 8.27 -1.32 -14.41
N LEU A 55 7.81 -2.44 -13.82
CA LEU A 55 8.03 -2.75 -12.40
C LEU A 55 9.52 -2.89 -12.03
N HIS A 56 10.36 -3.37 -12.96
CA HIS A 56 11.78 -3.67 -12.72
C HIS A 56 12.74 -2.79 -13.53
N ALA A 57 12.29 -1.65 -14.04
CA ALA A 57 13.08 -0.78 -14.92
C ALA A 57 13.88 0.32 -14.18
N PHE A 58 14.01 0.22 -12.85
CA PHE A 58 14.65 1.21 -12.01
C PHE A 58 15.30 0.53 -10.81
N SER A 59 16.26 1.22 -10.15
CA SER A 59 17.00 0.67 -9.01
C SER A 59 16.60 1.29 -7.66
N THR A 60 15.85 2.39 -7.68
CA THR A 60 15.39 3.12 -6.49
C THR A 60 14.65 2.22 -5.51
N ARG A 61 15.18 2.06 -4.30
CA ARG A 61 14.58 1.25 -3.24
C ARG A 61 13.41 1.98 -2.59
N LEU A 62 12.59 1.24 -1.85
CA LEU A 62 11.50 1.83 -1.06
C LEU A 62 12.05 2.87 -0.07
N PRO A 63 11.36 4.00 0.14
CA PRO A 63 11.81 5.00 1.11
C PRO A 63 11.78 4.44 2.54
N LEU A 64 12.57 5.05 3.40
CA LEU A 64 12.61 4.70 4.81
C LEU A 64 11.32 5.14 5.51
N ASP A 65 10.90 4.31 6.46
CA ASP A 65 9.81 4.61 7.39
C ASP A 65 10.39 5.45 8.53
N VAL A 66 10.22 6.77 8.43
CA VAL A 66 10.79 7.77 9.36
C VAL A 66 9.68 8.61 9.96
N ASP A 67 9.96 9.21 11.12
CA ASP A 67 9.07 10.23 11.69
C ASP A 67 9.15 11.51 10.85
N GLU A 68 8.14 11.75 10.02
CA GLU A 68 8.06 12.89 9.10
C GLU A 68 7.98 14.25 9.83
N GLU A 69 7.58 14.29 11.12
CA GLU A 69 7.58 15.53 11.90
C GLU A 69 9.02 15.94 12.31
N VAL A 70 9.93 14.98 12.38
CA VAL A 70 11.32 15.17 12.83
C VAL A 70 12.32 15.08 11.67
N PHE A 71 11.96 14.38 10.59
CA PHE A 71 12.85 14.14 9.47
C PHE A 71 13.07 15.40 8.61
N THR A 72 14.20 16.06 8.83
CA THR A 72 14.56 17.32 8.16
C THR A 72 15.93 17.23 7.49
N SER A 73 16.30 18.27 6.73
CA SER A 73 17.61 18.34 6.06
C SER A 73 18.82 18.32 7.00
N ALA A 74 18.61 18.60 8.30
CA ALA A 74 19.65 18.54 9.32
C ALA A 74 19.94 17.12 9.83
N CYS A 75 19.08 16.14 9.53
CA CYS A 75 19.25 14.77 9.98
C CYS A 75 20.45 14.08 9.29
N THR A 76 21.39 13.58 10.08
CA THR A 76 22.51 12.74 9.62
C THR A 76 22.24 11.25 9.81
N SER A 77 21.21 10.89 10.57
CA SER A 77 20.71 9.53 10.77
C SER A 77 19.18 9.50 10.67
N ALA A 78 18.63 8.37 10.22
CA ALA A 78 17.18 8.18 10.14
C ALA A 78 16.56 8.25 11.56
N PRO A 79 15.62 9.16 11.82
CA PRO A 79 14.96 9.22 13.12
C PRO A 79 14.13 7.95 13.30
N LEU A 80 14.25 7.34 14.48
CA LEU A 80 13.43 6.21 14.87
C LEU A 80 11.96 6.65 14.96
N LEU A 81 11.06 5.79 14.51
CA LEU A 81 9.62 6.01 14.69
C LEU A 81 9.33 6.11 16.19
N SER A 82 8.59 7.16 16.59
CA SER A 82 8.19 7.33 17.99
C SER A 82 7.36 6.12 18.46
N PRO A 83 7.69 5.51 19.62
CA PRO A 83 6.95 4.38 20.17
C PRO A 83 5.52 4.74 20.60
N THR A 84 5.18 6.02 20.66
CA THR A 84 3.89 6.55 21.13
C THR A 84 3.10 7.32 20.07
N GLY A 85 3.62 7.53 18.85
CA GLY A 85 3.13 8.59 17.98
C GLY A 85 2.58 8.13 16.63
N LYS A 86 1.26 8.25 16.43
CA LYS A 86 0.57 8.38 15.12
C LYS A 86 1.04 7.40 14.01
N GLU A 87 1.14 6.11 14.34
CA GLU A 87 1.70 5.05 13.49
C GLU A 87 1.10 4.91 12.07
N GLY A 88 -0.01 5.58 11.75
CA GLY A 88 -0.70 5.42 10.46
C GLY A 88 -0.15 6.26 9.30
N VAL A 89 0.30 7.50 9.53
CA VAL A 89 0.48 8.46 8.41
C VAL A 89 1.81 8.30 7.68
N GLY A 90 2.94 8.24 8.40
CA GLY A 90 4.26 8.05 7.77
C GLY A 90 4.38 6.70 7.08
N ARG A 91 3.88 5.65 7.74
CA ARG A 91 3.91 4.26 7.24
C ARG A 91 3.00 4.03 6.03
N TRP A 92 1.97 4.87 5.87
CA TRP A 92 1.00 4.75 4.77
C TRP A 92 1.65 4.93 3.40
N PHE A 93 2.61 5.84 3.24
CA PHE A 93 3.26 6.03 1.95
C PHE A 93 3.88 4.71 1.47
N GLY A 94 4.72 4.10 2.30
CA GLY A 94 5.35 2.81 1.99
C GLY A 94 4.31 1.70 1.75
N MET A 95 3.25 1.67 2.55
CA MET A 95 2.15 0.70 2.40
C MET A 95 1.43 0.85 1.05
N ARG A 96 1.07 2.08 0.68
CA ARG A 96 0.42 2.42 -0.59
C ARG A 96 1.27 2.00 -1.80
N ILE A 97 2.58 2.21 -1.71
CA ILE A 97 3.50 1.76 -2.76
C ILE A 97 3.52 0.24 -2.87
N ARG A 98 3.64 -0.48 -1.75
CA ARG A 98 3.63 -1.96 -1.75
C ARG A 98 2.33 -2.54 -2.30
N LEU A 99 1.19 -1.95 -1.95
CA LEU A 99 -0.12 -2.32 -2.51
C LEU A 99 -0.15 -2.12 -4.02
N ALA A 100 0.34 -0.98 -4.51
CA ALA A 100 0.40 -0.71 -5.94
C ALA A 100 1.38 -1.65 -6.68
N GLN A 101 2.49 -2.07 -6.05
CA GLN A 101 3.38 -3.09 -6.60
C GLN A 101 2.67 -4.43 -6.75
N LEU A 102 1.96 -4.90 -5.71
CA LEU A 102 1.14 -6.12 -5.77
C LEU A 102 0.13 -6.07 -6.92
N VAL A 103 -0.63 -4.98 -7.03
CA VAL A 103 -1.62 -4.79 -8.09
C VAL A 103 -0.98 -4.85 -9.47
N LYS A 104 0.17 -4.19 -9.65
CA LYS A 104 0.87 -4.13 -10.93
C LYS A 104 1.46 -5.49 -11.32
N ASP A 105 2.05 -6.21 -10.36
CA ASP A 105 2.62 -7.53 -10.57
C ASP A 105 1.55 -8.54 -11.00
N ILE A 106 0.46 -8.65 -10.22
CA ILE A 106 -0.67 -9.54 -10.54
C ILE A 106 -1.26 -9.19 -11.92
N LYS A 107 -1.54 -7.91 -12.19
CA LYS A 107 -2.07 -7.49 -13.50
C LYS A 107 -1.12 -7.79 -14.66
N SER A 108 0.19 -7.67 -14.46
CA SER A 108 1.18 -7.98 -15.50
C SER A 108 1.13 -9.47 -15.86
N ARG A 109 1.05 -10.36 -14.86
CA ARG A 109 0.91 -11.80 -15.07
C ARG A 109 -0.41 -12.17 -15.74
N THR A 110 -1.52 -11.59 -15.29
CA THR A 110 -2.83 -11.82 -15.91
C THR A 110 -2.87 -11.33 -17.37
N SER A 111 -2.26 -10.18 -17.67
CA SER A 111 -2.17 -9.65 -19.03
C SER A 111 -1.33 -10.55 -19.95
N LEU A 112 -0.23 -11.13 -19.45
CA LEU A 112 0.59 -12.07 -20.20
C LEU A 112 -0.20 -13.33 -20.57
N LEU A 113 -0.99 -13.87 -19.64
CA LEU A 113 -1.83 -15.04 -19.91
C LEU A 113 -2.94 -14.74 -20.92
N SER A 114 -3.53 -13.55 -20.85
CA SER A 114 -4.55 -13.12 -21.82
C SER A 114 -4.00 -12.93 -23.24
N SER A 115 -2.68 -12.75 -23.38
CA SER A 115 -2.00 -12.62 -24.68
C SER A 115 -1.68 -13.97 -25.34
N LEU A 116 -1.87 -15.09 -24.63
CA LEU A 116 -1.68 -16.42 -25.23
C LEU A 116 -2.79 -16.67 -26.25
N GLU A 117 -2.50 -17.33 -27.37
CA GLU A 117 -3.47 -17.50 -28.45
C GLU A 117 -4.68 -18.36 -28.04
N HIS A 118 -4.51 -19.28 -27.09
CA HIS A 118 -5.56 -20.18 -26.58
C HIS A 118 -5.34 -20.50 -25.09
N PRO A 119 -5.57 -19.54 -24.16
CA PRO A 119 -5.47 -19.85 -22.74
C PRO A 119 -6.64 -20.77 -22.37
N SER A 120 -6.34 -21.96 -21.85
CA SER A 120 -7.42 -22.83 -21.37
C SER A 120 -8.11 -22.17 -20.17
N VAL A 121 -9.43 -22.28 -20.08
CA VAL A 121 -10.21 -21.73 -18.95
C VAL A 121 -9.71 -22.26 -17.61
N LEU A 122 -9.27 -23.53 -17.57
CA LEU A 122 -8.70 -24.15 -16.39
C LEU A 122 -7.36 -23.49 -15.97
N LEU A 123 -6.46 -23.19 -16.92
CA LEU A 123 -5.23 -22.46 -16.63
C LEU A 123 -5.52 -21.03 -16.13
N SER A 124 -6.54 -20.38 -16.68
CA SER A 124 -6.97 -19.06 -16.22
C SER A 124 -7.52 -19.09 -14.80
N LEU A 125 -8.30 -20.13 -14.44
CA LEU A 125 -8.90 -20.27 -13.11
C LEU A 125 -7.88 -20.69 -12.04
N GLU A 126 -6.95 -21.59 -12.38
CA GLU A 126 -5.82 -21.95 -11.51
C GLU A 126 -4.90 -20.74 -11.27
N HIS A 127 -4.63 -19.94 -12.30
CA HIS A 127 -3.88 -18.71 -12.12
C HIS A 127 -4.61 -17.70 -11.21
N ALA A 128 -5.91 -17.54 -11.41
CA ALA A 128 -6.73 -16.66 -10.58
C ALA A 128 -6.73 -17.10 -9.11
N SER A 129 -6.86 -18.41 -8.83
CA SER A 129 -6.81 -18.93 -7.46
C SER A 129 -5.45 -18.73 -6.81
N GLN A 130 -4.35 -18.91 -7.56
CA GLN A 130 -3.00 -18.65 -7.06
C GLN A 130 -2.79 -17.17 -6.72
N CYS A 131 -3.26 -16.25 -7.57
CA CYS A 131 -3.20 -14.82 -7.28
C CYS A 131 -4.07 -14.44 -6.07
N GLU A 132 -5.22 -15.09 -5.88
CA GLU A 132 -6.07 -14.86 -4.71
C GLU A 132 -5.39 -15.31 -3.40
N VAL A 133 -4.68 -16.45 -3.41
CA VAL A 133 -3.89 -16.91 -2.26
C VAL A 133 -2.81 -15.88 -1.91
N GLU A 134 -2.12 -15.33 -2.91
CA GLU A 134 -1.12 -14.30 -2.73
C GLU A 134 -1.71 -13.01 -2.13
N ILE A 135 -2.87 -12.57 -2.61
CA ILE A 135 -3.58 -11.39 -2.04
C ILE A 135 -3.93 -11.66 -0.57
N LYS A 136 -4.45 -12.84 -0.24
CA LYS A 136 -4.78 -13.22 1.14
C LYS A 136 -3.55 -13.25 2.04
N GLN A 137 -2.45 -13.81 1.56
CA GLN A 137 -1.18 -13.83 2.29
C GLN A 137 -0.66 -12.41 2.53
N TRP A 138 -0.71 -11.55 1.51
CA TRP A 138 -0.30 -10.15 1.65
C TRP A 138 -1.15 -9.41 2.69
N LEU A 139 -2.47 -9.65 2.70
CA LEU A 139 -3.39 -9.09 3.71
C LEU A 139 -3.08 -9.59 5.13
N SER A 140 -2.71 -10.87 5.30
CA SER A 140 -2.33 -11.40 6.63
C SER A 140 -1.00 -10.84 7.14
N ASP A 141 -0.09 -10.49 6.22
CA ASP A 141 1.23 -9.95 6.55
C ASP A 141 1.24 -8.44 6.82
N LEU A 142 0.08 -7.79 6.70
CA LEU A 142 -0.06 -6.37 7.00
C LEU A 142 0.33 -6.04 8.45
N PRO A 143 0.93 -4.86 8.73
CA PRO A 143 1.08 -4.37 10.09
C PRO A 143 -0.28 -4.25 10.79
N PRO A 144 -0.37 -4.51 12.11
CA PRO A 144 -1.63 -4.48 12.86
C PRO A 144 -2.45 -3.20 12.65
N ALA A 145 -1.79 -2.05 12.56
CA ALA A 145 -2.44 -0.76 12.29
C ALA A 145 -3.30 -0.74 11.01
N PHE A 146 -2.92 -1.50 9.98
CA PHE A 146 -3.62 -1.55 8.69
C PHE A 146 -4.55 -2.75 8.54
N ARG A 147 -4.59 -3.67 9.52
CA ARG A 147 -5.56 -4.77 9.51
C ARG A 147 -6.93 -4.22 9.88
N MET A 148 -7.96 -4.63 9.14
CA MET A 148 -9.34 -4.47 9.59
C MET A 148 -9.57 -5.47 10.72
N GLY A 149 -9.36 -5.02 11.96
CA GLY A 149 -9.77 -5.79 13.12
C GLY A 149 -11.28 -5.91 13.15
N SER A 150 -11.78 -7.11 13.43
CA SER A 150 -13.13 -7.32 13.97
C SER A 150 -13.20 -6.77 15.39
N GLU A 151 -12.87 -5.49 15.56
CA GLU A 151 -12.93 -4.80 16.85
C GLU A 151 -14.39 -4.44 17.10
N GLY A 152 -15.12 -5.30 17.84
CA GLY A 152 -16.43 -4.93 18.41
C GLY A 152 -17.60 -5.91 18.27
N LEU A 153 -17.38 -7.21 18.06
CA LEU A 153 -18.36 -8.24 18.48
C LEU A 153 -17.77 -9.11 19.61
N GLY A 154 -16.98 -8.48 20.47
CA GLY A 154 -16.67 -9.05 21.77
C GLY A 154 -17.97 -9.07 22.57
N GLU A 155 -18.45 -10.28 22.84
CA GLU A 155 -19.54 -10.57 23.77
C GLU A 155 -19.40 -9.68 25.00
N GLU A 156 -20.36 -8.79 25.24
CA GLU A 156 -20.56 -8.24 26.58
C GLU A 156 -20.88 -9.43 27.49
N PRO A 157 -20.10 -9.70 28.55
CA PRO A 157 -20.56 -10.60 29.58
C PRO A 157 -21.74 -9.91 30.26
N CYS A 158 -22.95 -10.44 30.06
CA CYS A 158 -24.15 -10.06 30.80
C CYS A 158 -23.83 -10.02 32.30
N MET A 159 -23.68 -8.82 32.87
CA MET A 159 -23.62 -8.60 34.31
C MET A 159 -24.95 -8.00 34.80
N PRO A 160 -25.42 -8.40 35.99
CA PRO A 160 -26.81 -8.20 36.43
C PRO A 160 -27.11 -6.75 36.87
N PRO A 161 -28.41 -6.39 37.02
CA PRO A 161 -28.83 -5.00 37.04
C PRO A 161 -28.92 -4.46 38.46
N HIS A 162 -27.95 -3.67 38.95
CA HIS A 162 -28.19 -2.83 40.12
C HIS A 162 -27.46 -1.48 40.05
N SER A 163 -28.28 -0.43 39.85
CA SER A 163 -28.21 0.92 40.44
C SER A 163 -26.89 1.70 40.40
N SER A 164 -26.84 2.75 39.58
CA SER A 164 -26.85 4.16 40.03
C SER A 164 -26.60 5.11 38.87
N MET A 165 -27.54 6.02 38.61
CA MET A 165 -27.37 7.13 37.67
C MET A 165 -26.22 8.03 38.12
N THR A 166 -25.14 8.04 37.35
CA THR A 166 -24.22 9.17 37.28
C THR A 166 -24.08 9.54 35.82
N LEU A 167 -24.67 10.67 35.42
CA LEU A 167 -24.35 11.31 34.15
C LEU A 167 -22.88 11.75 34.21
N SER A 168 -21.99 10.90 33.69
CA SER A 168 -20.65 11.30 33.28
C SER A 168 -20.62 11.27 31.75
N SER A 169 -21.04 12.37 31.16
CA SER A 169 -20.63 12.77 29.83
C SER A 169 -19.11 12.92 29.83
N ASN A 170 -18.39 11.86 29.48
CA ASN A 170 -17.01 11.87 28.97
C ASN A 170 -16.61 10.46 28.52
N ALA A 171 -17.44 9.82 27.70
CA ALA A 171 -16.96 8.78 26.80
C ALA A 171 -16.20 9.50 25.67
N SER A 172 -14.91 9.77 25.90
CA SER A 172 -14.01 9.97 24.78
C SER A 172 -13.95 8.62 24.05
N HIS A 173 -14.79 8.49 23.03
CA HIS A 173 -14.73 7.37 22.10
C HIS A 173 -13.30 7.28 21.58
N GLY A 174 -12.56 6.26 22.03
CA GLY A 174 -11.29 5.82 21.46
C GLY A 174 -11.50 5.22 20.07
N GLY A 175 -12.15 5.98 19.19
CA GLY A 175 -12.40 5.60 17.81
C GLY A 175 -11.10 5.64 17.02
N THR A 176 -10.95 4.70 16.08
CA THR A 176 -9.87 4.72 15.11
C THR A 176 -9.87 6.07 14.38
N PRO A 177 -8.72 6.77 14.23
CA PRO A 177 -8.68 8.06 13.56
C PRO A 177 -9.19 7.92 12.11
N PRO A 178 -9.95 8.91 11.59
CA PRO A 178 -10.62 8.80 10.29
C PRO A 178 -9.66 8.58 9.12
N THR A 179 -8.44 9.11 9.24
CA THR A 179 -7.36 8.89 8.26
C THR A 179 -6.93 7.43 8.21
N LEU A 180 -6.77 6.77 9.35
CA LEU A 180 -6.39 5.35 9.40
C LEU A 180 -7.53 4.46 8.89
N LEU A 181 -8.78 4.80 9.21
CA LEU A 181 -9.94 4.11 8.64
C LEU A 181 -9.97 4.21 7.12
N ALA A 182 -9.74 5.40 6.55
CA ALA A 182 -9.67 5.59 5.11
C ALA A 182 -8.55 4.76 4.46
N GLN A 183 -7.38 4.68 5.09
CA GLN A 183 -6.26 3.85 4.61
C GLN A 183 -6.59 2.36 4.62
N ARG A 184 -7.22 1.86 5.70
CA ARG A 184 -7.70 0.47 5.79
C ARG A 184 -8.73 0.16 4.69
N LEU A 185 -9.66 1.08 4.46
CA LEU A 185 -10.67 0.94 3.40
C LEU A 185 -10.04 0.94 2.01
N ASP A 186 -9.04 1.79 1.75
CA ASP A 186 -8.35 1.82 0.46
C ASP A 186 -7.65 0.49 0.16
N ILE A 187 -6.97 -0.10 1.16
CA ILE A 187 -6.38 -1.44 1.04
C ILE A 187 -7.44 -2.49 0.72
N LEU A 188 -8.53 -2.52 1.49
CA LEU A 188 -9.59 -3.52 1.34
C LEU A 188 -10.28 -3.41 -0.02
N MET A 189 -10.67 -2.19 -0.41
CA MET A 189 -11.33 -1.95 -1.70
C MET A 189 -10.41 -2.30 -2.87
N THR A 190 -9.13 -1.95 -2.79
CA THR A 190 -8.17 -2.23 -3.86
C THR A 190 -7.92 -3.72 -4.02
N THR A 191 -7.68 -4.44 -2.92
CA THR A 191 -7.45 -5.89 -2.95
C THR A 191 -8.70 -6.67 -3.34
N HIS A 192 -9.88 -6.28 -2.87
CA HIS A 192 -11.15 -6.87 -3.28
C HIS A 192 -11.42 -6.67 -4.78
N ARG A 193 -11.24 -5.45 -5.31
CA ARG A 193 -11.39 -5.18 -6.74
C ARG A 193 -10.40 -5.96 -7.59
N LEU A 194 -9.16 -6.12 -7.10
CA LEU A 194 -8.15 -6.94 -7.76
C LEU A 194 -8.58 -8.41 -7.82
N ALA A 195 -9.00 -8.98 -6.69
CA ALA A 195 -9.44 -10.38 -6.60
C ALA A 195 -10.64 -10.66 -7.52
N MET A 196 -11.66 -9.80 -7.49
CA MET A 196 -12.81 -9.92 -8.40
C MET A 196 -12.39 -9.83 -9.87
N GLY A 197 -11.44 -8.93 -10.17
CA GLY A 197 -10.91 -8.75 -11.52
C GLY A 197 -10.22 -9.99 -12.11
N LEU A 198 -9.68 -10.88 -11.28
CA LEU A 198 -9.02 -12.12 -11.73
C LEU A 198 -10.00 -13.10 -12.40
N TYR A 199 -11.24 -13.14 -11.92
CA TYR A 199 -12.23 -14.11 -12.38
C TYR A 199 -13.14 -13.57 -13.50
N LEU A 200 -13.17 -12.25 -13.74
CA LEU A 200 -13.99 -11.63 -14.78
C LEU A 200 -13.77 -12.20 -16.19
N PRO A 201 -12.53 -12.48 -16.65
CA PRO A 201 -12.30 -13.06 -17.96
C PRO A 201 -12.98 -14.42 -18.13
N SER A 202 -13.02 -15.25 -17.09
CA SER A 202 -13.62 -16.59 -17.10
C SER A 202 -15.16 -16.58 -17.14
N LEU A 203 -15.78 -15.42 -16.86
CA LEU A 203 -17.23 -15.26 -16.85
C LEU A 203 -17.77 -14.68 -18.16
N ARG A 204 -16.90 -14.26 -19.09
CA ARG A 204 -17.32 -13.79 -20.41
C ARG A 204 -17.50 -15.01 -21.34
N PRO A 205 -18.71 -15.24 -21.88
CA PRO A 205 -18.98 -16.33 -22.81
C PRO A 205 -18.32 -16.12 -24.17
#